data_AF-A0A3D5I683-F1
#
_entry.id   AF-A0A3D5I683-F1
#
_cell.length_a   1.000
_cell.length_b   1.000
_cell.length_c   1.000
_cell.angle_alpha   90.00
_cell.angle_beta   90.00
_cell.angle_gamma   90.00
#
_symmetry.space_group_name_H-M   'P 1'
#
loop_
_entity.id
_entity.type
_entity.pdbx_description
1 polymer ?
#
loop_
_entity_poly.entity_id
_entity_poly.type
_entity_poly.pdbx_seq_one_letter_code
_entity_poly.pdbx_strand_id
1 'polypeptide(L)'
;MRILLSVFLTVFILGFNHADAAVLKTNADDGDACSASAPMMTSGSSCRATPSQYTVTIYEMGVCTSDPFNAGTNTAMDKSSCNTVFENSSGFTNDYGASIGTTVEMEGTSSRPEAGTYKYPYMVMGITFVVDGSFTSNSVTYYSDGSGGVTTTSGSAASYTDNLLNFGGPKCVSGYMDAPISGVGTISAFLTNASLTRPDEDDRTLSSGNYVCTNTTRLVGVMNLDNPFTITEDTIGFQYNFILTDYGIQFFDDSSPNNIPDGFGSGPFSGSFTITNR
;
A
#
# COMPACT_ATOMS: atom_id res chain seq x y z
N MET A 1 45.45 -63.25 22.16
CA MET A 1 44.15 -62.65 22.55
C MET A 1 44.40 -61.19 22.94
N ARG A 2 44.19 -60.28 22.00
CA ARG A 2 44.17 -58.82 22.20
C ARG A 2 42.99 -58.32 21.37
N ILE A 3 41.95 -57.87 22.06
CA ILE A 3 40.79 -57.16 21.52
C ILE A 3 41.05 -55.66 21.79
N LEU A 4 40.31 -54.81 21.07
CA LEU A 4 40.04 -53.37 21.28
C LEU A 4 40.92 -52.42 20.45
N LEU A 5 40.39 -51.40 19.77
CA LEU A 5 39.02 -50.94 19.52
C LEU A 5 39.11 -49.91 18.37
N SER A 6 38.35 -50.07 17.29
CA SER A 6 38.26 -49.04 16.24
C SER A 6 37.34 -47.92 16.69
N VAL A 7 37.90 -46.72 16.90
CA VAL A 7 37.12 -45.50 17.18
C VAL A 7 36.48 -45.03 15.88
N PHE A 8 35.18 -45.28 15.72
CA PHE A 8 34.36 -44.60 14.72
C PHE A 8 33.97 -43.22 15.27
N LEU A 9 34.55 -42.17 14.71
CA LEU A 9 34.12 -40.78 14.94
C LEU A 9 32.84 -40.54 14.12
N THR A 10 31.68 -40.74 14.75
CA THR A 10 30.40 -40.29 14.19
C THR A 10 30.29 -38.77 14.30
N VAL A 11 30.50 -38.08 13.19
CA VAL A 11 30.15 -36.66 13.04
C VAL A 11 28.62 -36.57 12.96
N PHE A 12 27.99 -36.21 14.07
CA PHE A 12 26.59 -35.75 14.05
C PHE A 12 26.58 -34.35 13.43
N ILE A 13 26.19 -34.26 12.16
CA ILE A 13 25.81 -32.98 11.54
C ILE A 13 24.49 -32.58 12.21
N LEU A 14 24.56 -31.72 13.22
CA LEU A 14 23.40 -30.97 13.68
C LEU A 14 23.02 -30.05 12.52
N GLY A 15 22.06 -30.49 11.70
CA GLY A 15 21.37 -29.61 10.78
C GLY A 15 20.70 -28.54 11.61
N PHE A 16 21.26 -27.32 11.61
CA PHE A 16 20.50 -26.15 12.01
C PHE A 16 19.37 -26.03 10.99
N ASN A 17 18.17 -26.46 11.37
CA ASN A 17 16.96 -25.98 10.71
C ASN A 17 16.98 -24.47 10.94
N HIS A 18 17.42 -23.70 9.93
CA HIS A 18 16.98 -22.32 9.85
C HIS A 18 15.45 -22.43 9.78
N ALA A 19 14.76 -21.95 10.81
CA ALA A 19 13.37 -21.61 10.63
C ALA A 19 13.37 -20.56 9.51
N ASP A 20 12.77 -20.87 8.36
CA ASP A 20 12.57 -19.87 7.32
C ASP A 20 11.81 -18.70 7.97
N ALA A 21 12.38 -17.51 7.92
CA ALA A 21 11.79 -16.32 8.51
C ALA A 21 10.41 -16.05 7.86
N ALA A 22 9.42 -15.71 8.68
CA ALA A 22 8.05 -15.55 8.21
C ALA A 22 7.85 -14.19 7.55
N VAL A 23 7.00 -14.12 6.53
CA VAL A 23 6.46 -12.84 6.03
C VAL A 23 5.36 -12.34 6.97
N LEU A 24 5.55 -11.17 7.57
CA LEU A 24 4.56 -10.60 8.49
C LEU A 24 3.52 -9.75 7.79
N LYS A 25 2.34 -9.69 8.41
CA LYS A 25 1.21 -8.87 8.00
C LYS A 25 0.48 -8.33 9.22
N THR A 26 -0.15 -7.16 9.07
CA THR A 26 -1.07 -6.58 10.05
C THR A 26 -2.43 -6.35 9.42
N ASN A 27 -3.45 -6.17 10.24
CA ASN A 27 -4.77 -5.76 9.77
C ASN A 27 -4.79 -4.27 9.47
N ALA A 28 -5.64 -3.89 8.52
CA ALA A 28 -5.87 -2.51 8.20
C ALA A 28 -6.56 -1.74 9.33
N ASP A 29 -6.17 -0.48 9.45
CA ASP A 29 -6.75 0.57 10.25
C ASP A 29 -6.71 1.85 9.41
N ASP A 30 -7.78 2.09 8.66
CA ASP A 30 -7.80 3.22 7.74
C ASP A 30 -8.03 4.56 8.47
N GLY A 31 -8.26 4.55 9.79
CA GLY A 31 -8.61 5.72 10.58
C GLY A 31 -9.96 6.35 10.20
N ASP A 32 -10.36 7.36 10.96
CA ASP A 32 -11.56 8.15 10.68
C ASP A 32 -11.26 9.33 9.74
N ALA A 33 -12.28 9.87 9.09
CA ALA A 33 -12.16 11.18 8.43
C ALA A 33 -11.95 12.29 9.47
N CYS A 34 -11.15 13.30 9.13
CA CYS A 34 -10.90 14.45 10.01
C CYS A 34 -12.20 15.21 10.30
N SER A 35 -12.36 15.65 11.55
CA SER A 35 -13.55 16.39 11.99
C SER A 35 -13.37 17.90 11.83
N ALA A 36 -14.30 18.53 11.10
CA ALA A 36 -14.34 19.98 10.93
C ALA A 36 -14.92 20.75 12.13
N SER A 37 -15.73 20.08 12.96
CA SER A 37 -16.59 20.70 14.00
C SER A 37 -16.36 20.19 15.43
N ALA A 38 -15.49 19.20 15.61
CA ALA A 38 -15.00 18.71 16.90
C ALA A 38 -13.47 18.86 16.93
N PRO A 39 -12.75 18.47 18.00
CA PRO A 39 -11.31 18.27 17.86
C PRO A 39 -11.03 17.42 16.61
N MET A 40 -10.03 17.77 15.81
CA MET A 40 -9.85 17.23 14.46
C MET A 40 -9.79 15.69 14.43
N MET A 41 -9.18 15.14 15.48
CA MET A 41 -9.05 13.71 15.76
C MET A 41 -9.08 13.47 17.27
N THR A 42 -9.16 12.20 17.67
CA THR A 42 -8.90 11.78 19.04
C THR A 42 -7.41 11.95 19.37
N SER A 43 -7.09 12.28 20.62
CA SER A 43 -5.72 12.44 21.08
C SER A 43 -4.92 11.15 20.90
N GLY A 44 -3.72 11.23 20.33
CA GLY A 44 -2.90 10.03 20.06
C GLY A 44 -3.33 9.23 18.82
N SER A 45 -4.18 9.81 17.96
CA SER A 45 -4.76 9.14 16.78
C SER A 45 -4.27 9.78 15.49
N SER A 46 -4.71 9.23 14.37
CA SER A 46 -4.72 9.90 13.06
C SER A 46 -6.14 10.17 12.59
N CYS A 47 -6.26 11.01 11.56
CA CYS A 47 -7.47 11.15 10.75
C CYS A 47 -7.10 11.42 9.28
N ARG A 48 -7.98 11.06 8.36
CA ARG A 48 -7.80 11.24 6.92
C ARG A 48 -8.45 12.52 6.41
N ALA A 49 -7.86 13.09 5.37
CA ALA A 49 -8.42 14.24 4.67
C ALA A 49 -8.25 14.09 3.14
N THR A 50 -8.88 14.98 2.38
CA THR A 50 -8.72 15.05 0.92
C THR A 50 -7.40 15.77 0.57
N PRO A 51 -6.50 15.18 -0.23
CA PRO A 51 -5.29 15.84 -0.69
C PRO A 51 -5.59 16.92 -1.72
N SER A 52 -4.74 17.94 -1.76
CA SER A 52 -4.64 18.82 -2.92
C SER A 52 -3.69 18.22 -3.97
N GLN A 53 -2.63 17.54 -3.53
CA GLN A 53 -1.73 16.74 -4.35
C GLN A 53 -1.66 15.30 -3.84
N TYR A 54 -1.75 14.35 -4.75
CA TYR A 54 -1.53 12.93 -4.49
C TYR A 54 -0.87 12.27 -5.70
N THR A 55 0.46 12.33 -5.71
CA THR A 55 1.26 11.79 -6.82
C THR A 55 1.75 10.39 -6.50
N VAL A 56 1.47 9.46 -7.40
CA VAL A 56 1.97 8.09 -7.36
C VAL A 56 2.53 7.67 -8.71
N THR A 57 3.41 6.67 -8.71
CA THR A 57 3.92 6.03 -9.92
C THR A 57 3.32 4.64 -10.06
N ILE A 58 2.61 4.37 -11.15
CA ILE A 58 2.00 3.07 -11.45
C ILE A 58 2.84 2.34 -12.50
N TYR A 59 3.22 1.09 -12.22
CA TYR A 59 4.01 0.26 -13.14
C TYR A 59 3.16 -0.78 -13.86
N GLU A 60 2.16 -1.33 -13.17
CA GLU A 60 1.37 -2.43 -13.70
C GLU A 60 -0.03 -2.40 -13.07
N MET A 61 -1.05 -2.78 -13.84
CA MET A 61 -2.35 -3.16 -13.32
C MET A 61 -2.74 -4.50 -13.95
N GLY A 62 -3.51 -5.29 -13.22
CA GLY A 62 -4.03 -6.55 -13.74
C GLY A 62 -5.23 -7.07 -12.97
N VAL A 63 -5.72 -8.22 -13.41
CA VAL A 63 -6.92 -8.87 -12.86
C VAL A 63 -6.65 -10.35 -12.67
N CYS A 64 -7.04 -10.90 -11.51
CA CYS A 64 -6.84 -12.31 -11.18
C CYS A 64 -8.16 -13.01 -10.80
N THR A 65 -8.23 -14.31 -11.09
CA THR A 65 -9.36 -15.16 -10.68
C THR A 65 -9.18 -15.73 -9.26
N SER A 66 -7.93 -15.84 -8.79
CA SER A 66 -7.55 -16.20 -7.41
C SER A 66 -6.71 -15.09 -6.78
N ASP A 67 -6.68 -15.04 -5.44
CA ASP A 67 -5.84 -14.08 -4.71
C ASP A 67 -4.35 -14.38 -4.98
N PRO A 68 -3.59 -13.47 -5.63
CA PRO A 68 -2.21 -13.72 -6.01
C PRO A 68 -1.24 -13.80 -4.82
N PHE A 69 -1.63 -13.35 -3.63
CA PHE A 69 -0.83 -13.50 -2.40
C PHE A 69 -1.41 -14.54 -1.42
N ASN A 70 -2.50 -15.22 -1.78
CA ASN A 70 -3.18 -16.21 -0.96
C ASN A 70 -3.46 -15.69 0.47
N ALA A 71 -4.26 -14.62 0.59
CA ALA A 71 -4.53 -13.91 1.84
C ALA A 71 -3.25 -13.48 2.58
N GLY A 72 -2.23 -13.08 1.82
CA GLY A 72 -0.94 -12.62 2.35
C GLY A 72 -0.06 -13.72 2.95
N THR A 73 -0.29 -15.01 2.67
CA THR A 73 0.62 -16.08 3.10
C THR A 73 1.79 -16.27 2.14
N ASN A 74 1.63 -15.91 0.87
CA ASN A 74 2.69 -16.09 -0.11
C ASN A 74 3.77 -15.00 0.05
N THR A 75 5.03 -15.41 -0.11
CA THR A 75 6.18 -14.50 -0.16
C THR A 75 6.29 -13.80 -1.51
N ALA A 76 5.98 -14.50 -2.60
CA ALA A 76 5.97 -13.94 -3.95
C ALA A 76 4.56 -13.93 -4.53
N MET A 77 4.28 -12.93 -5.36
CA MET A 77 3.02 -12.84 -6.09
C MET A 77 2.88 -14.00 -7.09
N ASP A 78 1.83 -14.81 -6.96
CA ASP A 78 1.47 -15.84 -7.93
C ASP A 78 0.58 -15.25 -9.03
N LYS A 79 1.16 -15.06 -10.21
CA LYS A 79 0.46 -14.54 -11.39
C LYS A 79 -0.21 -15.61 -12.26
N SER A 80 -0.20 -16.89 -11.86
CA SER A 80 -0.75 -17.99 -12.68
C SER A 80 -2.24 -17.83 -13.01
N SER A 81 -2.98 -17.08 -12.19
CA SER A 81 -4.41 -16.81 -12.37
C SER A 81 -4.72 -15.40 -12.89
N CYS A 82 -3.67 -14.65 -13.27
CA CYS A 82 -3.73 -13.22 -13.54
C CYS A 82 -3.52 -12.87 -15.01
N ASN A 83 -4.14 -11.77 -15.43
CA ASN A 83 -3.93 -11.13 -16.71
C ASN A 83 -3.51 -9.67 -16.48
N THR A 84 -2.40 -9.25 -17.09
CA THR A 84 -1.99 -7.84 -17.09
C THR A 84 -2.92 -7.03 -17.99
N VAL A 85 -3.47 -5.93 -17.48
CA VAL A 85 -4.29 -4.97 -18.25
C VAL A 85 -3.50 -3.76 -18.71
N PHE A 86 -2.46 -3.40 -17.96
CA PHE A 86 -1.61 -2.25 -18.22
C PHE A 86 -0.21 -2.52 -17.71
N GLU A 87 0.81 -2.11 -18.46
CA GLU A 87 2.19 -2.11 -18.03
C GLU A 87 2.98 -0.91 -18.56
N ASN A 88 3.86 -0.37 -17.72
CA ASN A 88 4.89 0.59 -18.07
C ASN A 88 6.14 0.33 -17.23
N SER A 89 7.19 -0.20 -17.86
CA SER A 89 8.45 -0.55 -17.17
C SER A 89 9.17 0.65 -16.52
N SER A 90 9.00 1.85 -17.09
CA SER A 90 9.53 3.10 -16.52
C SER A 90 8.63 3.67 -15.43
N GLY A 91 7.39 3.18 -15.32
CA GLY A 91 6.35 3.73 -14.47
C GLY A 91 5.65 4.93 -15.11
N PHE A 92 4.36 5.06 -14.83
CA PHE A 92 3.55 6.23 -15.17
C PHE A 92 3.27 7.03 -13.90
N THR A 93 3.83 8.23 -13.80
CA THR A 93 3.66 9.11 -12.64
C THR A 93 2.63 10.18 -12.94
N ASN A 94 1.64 10.33 -12.06
CA ASN A 94 0.62 11.35 -12.18
C ASN A 94 0.14 11.86 -10.81
N ASP A 95 -0.27 13.12 -10.74
CA ASP A 95 -0.96 13.72 -9.60
C ASP A 95 -2.47 13.46 -9.69
N TYR A 96 -2.95 12.50 -8.92
CA TYR A 96 -4.36 12.13 -8.85
C TYR A 96 -5.16 13.03 -7.91
N GLY A 97 -4.51 13.78 -7.01
CA GLY A 97 -5.18 14.79 -6.18
C GLY A 97 -5.69 15.95 -7.04
N ALA A 98 -4.86 16.42 -7.97
CA ALA A 98 -5.24 17.43 -8.96
C ALA A 98 -6.25 16.93 -10.01
N SER A 99 -6.45 15.61 -10.09
CA SER A 99 -7.28 14.95 -11.11
C SER A 99 -8.53 14.27 -10.52
N ILE A 100 -8.94 14.62 -9.29
CA ILE A 100 -10.13 14.04 -8.67
C ILE A 100 -11.35 14.29 -9.55
N GLY A 101 -12.08 13.23 -9.87
CA GLY A 101 -13.29 13.28 -10.71
C GLY A 101 -13.03 13.43 -12.20
N THR A 102 -11.77 13.37 -12.66
CA THR A 102 -11.41 13.37 -14.08
C THR A 102 -10.81 12.02 -14.49
N THR A 103 -10.74 11.79 -15.81
CA THR A 103 -10.04 10.64 -16.38
C THR A 103 -8.63 11.03 -16.77
N VAL A 104 -7.66 10.22 -16.36
CA VAL A 104 -6.25 10.36 -16.74
C VAL A 104 -5.92 9.24 -17.72
N GLU A 105 -5.56 9.62 -18.94
CA GLU A 105 -5.03 8.67 -19.93
C GLU A 105 -3.63 8.25 -19.52
N MET A 106 -3.38 6.95 -19.43
CA MET A 106 -2.10 6.41 -18.99
C MET A 106 -1.20 6.12 -20.17
N GLU A 107 0.04 6.61 -20.13
CA GLU A 107 1.07 6.22 -21.10
C GLU A 107 1.67 4.87 -20.71
N GLY A 108 1.56 3.90 -21.62
CA GLY A 108 2.05 2.54 -21.43
C GLY A 108 1.41 1.57 -22.43
N THR A 109 1.56 0.29 -22.19
CA THR A 109 0.94 -0.77 -22.99
C THR A 109 -0.32 -1.23 -22.29
N SER A 110 -1.47 -1.17 -22.96
CA SER A 110 -2.74 -1.68 -22.45
C SER A 110 -3.19 -2.89 -23.26
N SER A 111 -3.63 -3.94 -22.57
CA SER A 111 -4.13 -5.17 -23.17
C SER A 111 -5.45 -5.56 -22.55
N ARG A 112 -6.40 -6.00 -23.38
CA ARG A 112 -7.63 -6.61 -22.88
C ARG A 112 -7.29 -7.98 -22.29
N PRO A 113 -7.67 -8.28 -21.03
CA PRO A 113 -7.53 -9.61 -20.45
C PRO A 113 -8.28 -10.67 -21.24
N GLU A 114 -7.93 -11.93 -21.01
CA GLU A 114 -8.74 -13.05 -21.47
C GLU A 114 -10.17 -12.96 -20.89
N ALA A 115 -11.15 -13.42 -21.68
CA ALA A 115 -12.53 -13.48 -21.23
C ALA A 115 -12.66 -14.40 -20.02
N GLY A 116 -13.35 -13.93 -18.98
CA GLY A 116 -13.44 -14.65 -17.71
C GLY A 116 -14.07 -13.80 -16.61
N THR A 117 -14.26 -14.43 -15.44
CA THR A 117 -14.77 -13.76 -14.25
C THR A 117 -13.63 -13.54 -13.26
N TYR A 118 -13.41 -12.28 -12.89
CA TYR A 118 -12.29 -11.84 -12.06
C TYR A 118 -12.80 -11.27 -10.74
N LYS A 119 -12.11 -11.63 -9.65
CA LYS A 119 -12.43 -11.18 -8.29
C LYS A 119 -11.31 -10.35 -7.68
N TYR A 120 -10.08 -10.46 -8.20
CA TYR A 120 -8.91 -9.83 -7.58
C TYR A 120 -8.17 -8.93 -8.56
N PRO A 121 -8.67 -7.70 -8.82
CA PRO A 121 -7.84 -6.65 -9.41
C PRO A 121 -6.61 -6.37 -8.56
N TYR A 122 -5.50 -6.04 -9.21
CA TYR A 122 -4.31 -5.56 -8.52
C TYR A 122 -3.66 -4.38 -9.25
N MET A 123 -2.85 -3.64 -8.51
CA MET A 123 -2.03 -2.55 -9.02
C MET A 123 -0.64 -2.62 -8.37
N VAL A 124 0.39 -2.50 -9.19
CA VAL A 124 1.79 -2.39 -8.77
C VAL A 124 2.22 -0.93 -8.89
N MET A 125 2.53 -0.30 -7.76
CA MET A 125 2.96 1.09 -7.66
C MET A 125 4.38 1.19 -7.08
N GLY A 126 4.97 2.39 -7.19
CA GLY A 126 6.10 2.77 -6.35
C GLY A 126 5.69 2.90 -4.88
N ILE A 127 6.66 2.86 -3.98
CA ILE A 127 6.44 3.05 -2.52
C ILE A 127 6.50 4.52 -2.08
N THR A 128 6.75 5.43 -3.02
CA THR A 128 6.89 6.86 -2.78
C THR A 128 5.62 7.57 -3.20
N PHE A 129 5.11 8.41 -2.31
CA PHE A 129 3.96 9.28 -2.51
C PHE A 129 4.44 10.72 -2.39
N VAL A 130 4.03 11.60 -3.30
CA VAL A 130 4.19 13.04 -3.09
C VAL A 130 2.82 13.61 -2.79
N VAL A 131 2.66 14.14 -1.58
CA VAL A 131 1.37 14.58 -1.05
C VAL A 131 1.44 15.98 -0.48
N ASP A 132 0.35 16.72 -0.63
CA ASP A 132 0.08 17.92 0.15
C ASP A 132 -1.41 18.04 0.46
N GLY A 133 -1.73 18.84 1.47
CA GLY A 133 -3.10 19.17 1.75
C GLY A 133 -3.27 20.07 2.96
N SER A 134 -4.51 20.46 3.17
CA SER A 134 -4.92 21.27 4.30
C SER A 134 -6.27 20.83 4.80
N PHE A 135 -6.50 20.98 6.10
CA PHE A 135 -7.80 20.70 6.71
C PHE A 135 -8.16 21.78 7.71
N THR A 136 -9.42 22.20 7.73
CA THR A 136 -9.91 23.21 8.69
C THR A 136 -10.75 22.54 9.76
N SER A 137 -10.31 22.63 11.01
CA SER A 137 -11.02 22.13 12.18
C SER A 137 -11.14 23.25 13.22
N ASN A 138 -12.35 23.47 13.74
CA ASN A 138 -12.66 24.53 14.71
C ASN A 138 -12.11 25.92 14.32
N SER A 139 -12.28 26.30 13.06
CA SER A 139 -11.79 27.57 12.50
C SER A 139 -10.27 27.74 12.46
N VAL A 140 -9.50 26.69 12.75
CA VAL A 140 -8.06 26.64 12.54
C VAL A 140 -7.78 25.81 11.30
N THR A 141 -7.01 26.35 10.37
CA THR A 141 -6.55 25.60 9.20
C THR A 141 -5.14 25.07 9.45
N TYR A 142 -5.00 23.76 9.26
CA TYR A 142 -3.73 23.03 9.32
C TYR A 142 -3.27 22.73 7.91
N TYR A 143 -1.98 22.91 7.65
CA TYR A 143 -1.34 22.70 6.36
C TYR A 143 -0.16 21.75 6.52
N SER A 144 0.09 20.91 5.52
CA SER A 144 1.37 20.20 5.42
C SER A 144 2.53 21.19 5.31
N ASP A 145 3.63 20.96 6.04
CA ASP A 145 4.78 21.85 6.07
C ASP A 145 5.93 21.44 5.13
N GLY A 146 5.77 20.32 4.41
CA GLY A 146 6.75 19.77 3.48
C GLY A 146 7.84 18.89 4.11
N SER A 147 7.79 18.67 5.42
CA SER A 147 8.75 17.85 6.17
C SER A 147 8.14 16.64 6.87
N GLY A 148 6.85 16.39 6.62
CA GLY A 148 6.04 15.42 7.38
C GLY A 148 5.43 16.03 8.64
N GLY A 149 5.60 17.33 8.87
CA GLY A 149 4.99 18.08 9.95
C GLY A 149 3.80 18.94 9.49
N VAL A 150 3.25 19.67 10.45
CA VAL A 150 2.04 20.49 10.28
C VAL A 150 2.29 21.93 10.72
N THR A 151 1.72 22.89 10.00
CA THR A 151 1.74 24.31 10.35
C THR A 151 0.35 24.93 10.28
N THR A 152 0.12 25.98 11.07
CA THR A 152 -1.06 26.85 10.97
C THR A 152 -0.73 28.20 10.32
N THR A 153 0.51 28.37 9.85
CA THR A 153 0.92 29.60 9.16
C THR A 153 0.24 29.65 7.80
N SER A 154 -0.51 30.72 7.53
CA SER A 154 -1.25 30.85 6.28
C SER A 154 -0.32 30.78 5.06
N GLY A 155 -0.58 29.82 4.17
CA GLY A 155 0.13 29.58 2.93
C GLY A 155 -0.51 28.42 2.17
N SER A 156 -0.09 28.16 0.94
CA SER A 156 -0.44 26.88 0.29
C SER A 156 0.25 25.74 1.04
N ALA A 157 -0.45 24.61 1.18
CA ALA A 157 0.13 23.38 1.69
C ALA A 157 1.40 23.04 0.90
N ALA A 158 2.46 22.62 1.59
CA ALA A 158 3.72 22.27 0.96
C ALA A 158 3.80 20.77 0.68
N SER A 159 4.29 20.41 -0.51
CA SER A 159 4.54 19.03 -0.93
C SER A 159 5.52 18.32 -0.01
N TYR A 160 5.14 17.12 0.42
CA TYR A 160 5.95 16.21 1.20
C TYR A 160 6.12 14.89 0.45
N THR A 161 7.35 14.40 0.38
CA THR A 161 7.67 13.09 -0.20
C THR A 161 7.66 12.05 0.90
N ASP A 162 6.57 11.28 0.96
CA ASP A 162 6.39 10.21 1.93
C ASP A 162 6.80 8.86 1.33
N ASN A 163 7.47 8.02 2.10
CA ASN A 163 7.91 6.70 1.67
C ASN A 163 7.32 5.64 2.60
N LEU A 164 6.48 4.77 2.04
CA LEU A 164 5.92 3.64 2.78
C LEU A 164 6.98 2.53 2.87
N LEU A 165 7.67 2.49 4.01
CA LEU A 165 8.81 1.59 4.22
C LEU A 165 8.52 0.45 5.19
N ASN A 166 7.39 0.49 5.90
CA ASN A 166 6.98 -0.56 6.82
C ASN A 166 5.50 -0.36 7.20
N PHE A 167 4.71 -1.43 7.30
CA PHE A 167 3.34 -1.36 7.83
C PHE A 167 3.25 -1.50 9.35
N GLY A 168 4.36 -1.88 10.01
CA GLY A 168 4.39 -2.04 11.46
C GLY A 168 5.82 -2.26 11.97
N GLY A 169 6.15 -1.67 13.12
CA GLY A 169 7.43 -1.85 13.80
C GLY A 169 7.31 -2.69 15.08
N PRO A 170 8.41 -3.27 15.61
CA PRO A 170 9.81 -3.08 15.20
C PRO A 170 10.31 -4.08 14.14
N LYS A 171 9.53 -5.10 13.75
CA LYS A 171 9.89 -6.07 12.70
C LYS A 171 9.63 -5.49 11.31
N CYS A 172 10.05 -6.17 10.24
CA CYS A 172 9.52 -5.83 8.91
C CYS A 172 8.13 -6.44 8.75
N VAL A 173 7.10 -5.58 8.64
CA VAL A 173 5.74 -5.97 8.33
C VAL A 173 5.43 -5.53 6.91
N SER A 174 5.47 -6.49 6.00
CA SER A 174 5.36 -6.25 4.56
C SER A 174 3.96 -6.42 4.00
N GLY A 175 2.97 -6.74 4.84
CA GLY A 175 1.56 -6.87 4.45
C GLY A 175 0.62 -6.05 5.33
N TYR A 176 -0.38 -5.45 4.71
CA TYR A 176 -1.48 -4.73 5.34
C TYR A 176 -2.78 -5.26 4.77
N MET A 177 -3.61 -5.87 5.63
CA MET A 177 -4.66 -6.77 5.17
C MET A 177 -6.04 -6.14 5.29
N ASP A 178 -6.84 -6.35 4.24
CA ASP A 178 -8.30 -6.26 4.26
C ASP A 178 -8.86 -4.90 4.70
N ALA A 179 -8.25 -3.81 4.24
CA ALA A 179 -8.81 -2.46 4.37
C ALA A 179 -10.20 -2.40 3.69
N PRO A 180 -11.28 -2.07 4.42
CA PRO A 180 -12.62 -2.09 3.87
C PRO A 180 -12.85 -0.94 2.87
N ILE A 181 -13.47 -1.27 1.73
CA ILE A 181 -13.93 -0.31 0.74
C ILE A 181 -15.44 -0.44 0.61
N SER A 182 -16.17 0.51 1.21
CA SER A 182 -17.63 0.48 1.28
C SER A 182 -18.27 0.28 -0.10
N GLY A 183 -19.02 -0.81 -0.26
CA GLY A 183 -19.73 -1.16 -1.49
C GLY A 183 -18.86 -1.77 -2.60
N VAL A 184 -17.58 -2.04 -2.35
CA VAL A 184 -16.65 -2.61 -3.32
C VAL A 184 -16.08 -3.96 -2.83
N GLY A 185 -15.62 -4.03 -1.58
CA GLY A 185 -14.97 -5.20 -1.00
C GLY A 185 -13.86 -4.80 -0.04
N THR A 186 -12.72 -5.47 -0.07
CA THR A 186 -11.51 -5.08 0.67
C THR A 186 -10.32 -4.86 -0.24
N ILE A 187 -9.30 -4.14 0.25
CA ILE A 187 -7.99 -4.04 -0.38
C ILE A 187 -6.90 -4.45 0.61
N SER A 188 -5.98 -5.29 0.16
CA SER A 188 -4.74 -5.60 0.87
C SER A 188 -3.56 -4.96 0.15
N ALA A 189 -2.54 -4.58 0.89
CA ALA A 189 -1.34 -3.95 0.35
C ALA A 189 -0.08 -4.73 0.77
N PHE A 190 0.85 -4.91 -0.16
CA PHE A 190 2.08 -5.65 0.07
C PHE A 190 3.30 -4.86 -0.38
N LEU A 191 4.27 -4.67 0.51
CA LEU A 191 5.59 -4.15 0.17
C LEU A 191 6.42 -5.27 -0.46
N THR A 192 6.95 -5.02 -1.65
CA THR A 192 7.73 -6.00 -2.40
C THR A 192 8.95 -5.38 -3.07
N ASN A 193 9.89 -6.20 -3.50
CA ASN A 193 10.91 -5.80 -4.48
C ASN A 193 10.31 -5.69 -5.90
N ALA A 194 11.16 -5.36 -6.88
CA ALA A 194 10.76 -5.23 -8.28
C ALA A 194 10.32 -6.56 -8.93
N SER A 195 10.72 -7.69 -8.35
CA SER A 195 10.27 -9.04 -8.74
C SER A 195 9.03 -9.50 -7.97
N LEU A 196 8.33 -8.58 -7.28
CA LEU A 196 7.09 -8.82 -6.55
C LEU A 196 7.23 -9.89 -5.44
N THR A 197 8.41 -9.95 -4.84
CA THR A 197 8.71 -10.76 -3.65
C THR A 197 8.76 -9.87 -2.42
N ARG A 198 8.08 -10.29 -1.36
CA ARG A 198 8.00 -9.62 -0.07
C ARG A 198 9.26 -9.90 0.76
N PRO A 199 9.77 -8.92 1.52
CA PRO A 199 10.77 -9.17 2.55
C PRO A 199 10.16 -9.97 3.72
N ASP A 200 11.01 -10.75 4.38
CA ASP A 200 10.67 -11.46 5.62
C ASP A 200 10.72 -10.52 6.85
N GLU A 201 10.42 -11.06 8.04
CA GLU A 201 10.36 -10.27 9.28
C GLU A 201 11.68 -9.64 9.73
N ASP A 202 12.81 -10.21 9.31
CA ASP A 202 14.17 -9.84 9.70
C ASP A 202 14.92 -9.04 8.63
N ASP A 203 14.38 -8.98 7.40
CA ASP A 203 14.78 -8.08 6.31
C ASP A 203 14.51 -6.60 6.65
N ARG A 204 15.15 -6.06 7.70
CA ARG A 204 14.95 -4.71 8.21
C ARG A 204 16.25 -4.00 8.58
N THR A 205 16.20 -2.67 8.60
CA THR A 205 17.29 -1.82 9.08
C THR A 205 16.76 -0.64 9.91
N LEU A 206 17.61 -0.05 10.74
CA LEU A 206 17.28 1.20 11.44
C LEU A 206 17.48 2.40 10.51
N SER A 207 16.44 3.20 10.35
CA SER A 207 16.44 4.47 9.64
C SER A 207 15.80 5.54 10.52
N SER A 208 16.55 6.59 10.84
CA SER A 208 16.09 7.69 11.71
C SER A 208 15.46 7.24 13.04
N GLY A 209 15.99 6.16 13.63
CA GLY A 209 15.50 5.61 14.91
C GLY A 209 14.35 4.61 14.79
N ASN A 210 13.80 4.37 13.59
CA ASN A 210 12.72 3.43 13.32
C ASN A 210 13.19 2.24 12.48
N TYR A 211 12.62 1.06 12.72
CA TYR A 211 12.89 -0.11 11.86
C TYR A 211 12.05 -0.05 10.59
N VAL A 212 12.72 -0.12 9.44
CA VAL A 212 12.11 -0.15 8.12
C VAL A 212 12.44 -1.46 7.40
N CYS A 213 11.53 -1.94 6.56
CA CYS A 213 11.81 -3.07 5.68
C CYS A 213 12.93 -2.70 4.69
N THR A 214 13.76 -3.68 4.35
CA THR A 214 14.79 -3.57 3.31
C THR A 214 14.31 -4.25 2.04
N ASN A 215 14.97 -3.94 0.91
CA ASN A 215 14.66 -4.55 -0.39
C ASN A 215 13.21 -4.34 -0.88
N THR A 216 12.53 -3.27 -0.43
CA THR A 216 11.20 -2.89 -0.90
C THR A 216 11.29 -1.75 -1.90
N THR A 217 10.74 -1.92 -3.10
CA THR A 217 10.71 -0.89 -4.16
C THR A 217 9.34 -0.77 -4.82
N ARG A 218 8.40 -1.64 -4.48
CA ARG A 218 7.04 -1.67 -5.00
C ARG A 218 6.03 -1.84 -3.88
N LEU A 219 4.85 -1.29 -4.11
CA LEU A 219 3.65 -1.49 -3.32
C LEU A 219 2.61 -2.15 -4.22
N VAL A 220 2.15 -3.34 -3.84
CA VAL A 220 1.12 -4.05 -4.58
C VAL A 220 -0.19 -3.96 -3.82
N GLY A 221 -1.17 -3.24 -4.37
CA GLY A 221 -2.55 -3.27 -3.91
C GLY A 221 -3.30 -4.41 -4.58
N VAL A 222 -4.00 -5.25 -3.80
CA VAL A 222 -4.83 -6.36 -4.28
C VAL A 222 -6.22 -6.20 -3.69
N MET A 223 -7.22 -6.06 -4.54
CA MET A 223 -8.62 -6.00 -4.11
C MET A 223 -9.21 -7.41 -3.98
N ASN A 224 -10.13 -7.59 -3.05
CA ASN A 224 -10.99 -8.76 -2.92
C ASN A 224 -12.43 -8.27 -3.01
N LEU A 225 -13.03 -8.42 -4.20
CA LEU A 225 -14.31 -7.83 -4.52
C LEU A 225 -15.48 -8.61 -3.92
N ASP A 226 -16.47 -7.88 -3.39
CA ASP A 226 -17.75 -8.47 -2.97
C ASP A 226 -18.48 -9.07 -4.16
N ASN A 227 -18.41 -8.37 -5.31
CA ASN A 227 -19.03 -8.77 -6.56
C ASN A 227 -17.96 -8.88 -7.66
N PRO A 228 -17.57 -10.11 -8.05
CA PRO A 228 -16.72 -10.33 -9.22
C PRO A 228 -17.33 -9.72 -10.49
N PHE A 229 -16.50 -9.31 -11.43
CA PHE A 229 -16.92 -8.81 -12.74
C PHE A 229 -16.48 -9.76 -13.85
N THR A 230 -17.14 -9.65 -15.00
CA THR A 230 -16.85 -10.47 -16.18
C THR A 230 -16.25 -9.60 -17.28
N ILE A 231 -15.12 -10.06 -17.82
CA ILE A 231 -14.53 -9.53 -19.05
C ILE A 231 -15.01 -10.40 -20.20
N THR A 232 -15.45 -9.75 -21.27
CA THR A 232 -15.85 -10.39 -22.52
C THR A 232 -15.08 -9.80 -23.69
N GLU A 233 -15.33 -10.32 -24.89
CA GLU A 233 -14.82 -9.72 -26.13
C GLU A 233 -15.29 -8.27 -26.34
N ASP A 234 -16.41 -7.88 -25.73
CA ASP A 234 -16.98 -6.54 -25.84
C ASP A 234 -16.35 -5.54 -24.85
N THR A 235 -15.54 -6.02 -23.89
CA THR A 235 -14.85 -5.16 -22.93
C THR A 235 -13.80 -4.30 -23.63
N ILE A 236 -13.94 -2.99 -23.49
CA ILE A 236 -13.09 -1.97 -24.13
C ILE A 236 -12.43 -1.00 -23.16
N GLY A 237 -12.85 -0.99 -21.89
CA GLY A 237 -12.28 -0.10 -20.89
C GLY A 237 -12.10 -0.80 -19.56
N PHE A 238 -10.93 -0.59 -18.97
CA PHE A 238 -10.63 -0.89 -17.58
C PHE A 238 -10.11 0.41 -16.96
N GLN A 239 -10.85 0.94 -15.98
CA GLN A 239 -10.49 2.17 -15.28
C GLN A 239 -10.38 1.90 -13.79
N TYR A 240 -9.26 2.26 -13.19
CA TYR A 240 -9.12 2.35 -11.74
C TYR A 240 -9.46 3.77 -11.29
N ASN A 241 -10.28 3.90 -10.26
CA ASN A 241 -10.67 5.17 -9.66
C ASN A 241 -10.08 5.23 -8.26
N PHE A 242 -9.11 6.11 -8.01
CA PHE A 242 -8.68 6.39 -6.65
C PHE A 242 -9.82 7.04 -5.86
N ILE A 243 -10.06 6.56 -4.64
CA ILE A 243 -10.93 7.23 -3.67
C ILE A 243 -10.03 8.15 -2.84
N LEU A 244 -10.13 9.46 -3.09
CA LEU A 244 -9.33 10.50 -2.41
C LEU A 244 -10.18 11.52 -1.65
N THR A 245 -11.51 11.46 -1.75
CA THR A 245 -12.37 12.29 -0.89
C THR A 245 -12.35 11.74 0.53
N ASP A 246 -11.96 12.58 1.49
CA ASP A 246 -11.73 12.22 2.89
C ASP A 246 -10.73 11.06 3.07
N TYR A 247 -9.78 10.95 2.13
CA TYR A 247 -8.83 9.84 1.99
C TYR A 247 -7.55 10.27 1.27
N GLY A 248 -6.47 9.48 1.35
CA GLY A 248 -5.23 9.68 0.58
C GLY A 248 -4.17 10.52 1.30
N ILE A 249 -4.54 11.42 2.20
CA ILE A 249 -3.62 12.02 3.18
C ILE A 249 -4.12 11.78 4.59
N GLN A 250 -3.20 11.85 5.55
CA GLN A 250 -3.53 11.80 6.95
C GLN A 250 -2.80 12.88 7.75
N PHE A 251 -3.47 13.34 8.78
CA PHE A 251 -2.88 14.09 9.87
C PHE A 251 -2.82 13.16 11.09
N PHE A 252 -1.79 13.31 11.92
CA PHE A 252 -1.65 12.53 13.15
C PHE A 252 -1.14 13.37 14.31
N ASP A 253 -1.49 12.93 15.52
CA ASP A 253 -1.15 13.54 16.81
C ASP A 253 -0.35 12.50 17.61
N ASP A 254 0.98 12.45 17.44
CA ASP A 254 1.82 11.37 17.98
C ASP A 254 2.88 11.82 18.99
N SER A 255 3.43 13.02 18.84
CA SER A 255 4.57 13.50 19.61
C SER A 255 4.14 14.27 20.86
N SER A 256 2.92 14.83 20.86
CA SER A 256 2.32 15.52 22.01
C SER A 256 0.79 15.40 22.06
N PRO A 257 0.26 14.20 22.38
CA PRO A 257 -1.18 13.89 22.34
C PRO A 257 -2.06 14.98 22.97
N ASN A 258 -2.75 15.77 22.15
CA ASN A 258 -3.58 16.89 22.58
C ASN A 258 -4.74 17.24 21.61
N ASN A 259 -5.04 16.34 20.67
CA ASN A 259 -6.03 16.49 19.60
C ASN A 259 -5.66 17.52 18.51
N ILE A 260 -4.44 18.06 18.52
CA ILE A 260 -3.90 18.96 17.51
C ILE A 260 -2.88 18.15 16.71
N PRO A 261 -2.96 18.16 15.37
CA PRO A 261 -2.01 17.42 14.57
C PRO A 261 -0.61 18.03 14.68
N ASP A 262 0.39 17.18 14.87
CA ASP A 262 1.81 17.51 14.80
C ASP A 262 2.50 16.86 13.60
N GLY A 263 1.87 15.85 12.99
CA GLY A 263 2.37 15.16 11.81
C GLY A 263 1.41 15.08 10.63
N PHE A 264 1.99 14.87 9.46
CA PHE A 264 1.34 14.77 8.16
C PHE A 264 2.02 13.72 7.29
N GLY A 265 1.24 12.98 6.51
CA GLY A 265 1.78 11.99 5.57
C GLY A 265 0.76 11.51 4.57
N SER A 266 1.17 10.57 3.73
CA SER A 266 0.21 9.84 2.90
C SER A 266 -0.70 9.00 3.80
N GLY A 267 -1.99 9.08 3.52
CA GLY A 267 -2.98 8.22 4.14
C GLY A 267 -3.00 6.86 3.45
N PRO A 268 -3.82 5.92 3.95
CA PRO A 268 -4.11 4.71 3.18
C PRO A 268 -4.57 5.09 1.76
N PHE A 269 -4.36 4.17 0.80
CA PHE A 269 -4.90 4.32 -0.56
C PHE A 269 -6.09 3.38 -0.74
N SER A 270 -7.11 3.87 -1.43
CA SER A 270 -8.34 3.13 -1.70
C SER A 270 -8.79 3.40 -3.12
N GLY A 271 -9.73 2.60 -3.62
CA GLY A 271 -10.24 2.78 -4.96
C GLY A 271 -11.36 1.84 -5.34
N SER A 272 -11.87 2.06 -6.54
CA SER A 272 -12.81 1.18 -7.21
C SER A 272 -12.36 1.00 -8.65
N PHE A 273 -13.07 0.16 -9.40
CA PHE A 273 -12.80 -0.02 -10.82
C PHE A 273 -14.11 0.03 -11.60
N THR A 274 -14.00 0.50 -12.83
CA THR A 274 -15.09 0.55 -13.80
C THR A 274 -14.69 -0.27 -15.01
N ILE A 275 -15.59 -1.15 -15.44
CA ILE A 275 -15.46 -1.91 -16.69
C ILE A 275 -16.41 -1.31 -17.72
N THR A 276 -15.90 -1.00 -18.90
CA THR A 276 -16.69 -0.46 -20.00
C THR A 276 -16.78 -1.51 -21.11
N ASN A 277 -18.01 -1.82 -21.54
CA ASN A 277 -18.29 -2.67 -22.70
C ASN A 277 -18.84 -1.81 -23.85
N ARG A 278 -18.71 -2.28 -25.09
CA ARG A 278 -19.33 -1.66 -26.27
C ARG A 278 -20.86 -1.80 -26.27
#